data_AF-A0A430QDH3-F1
#
_entry.id   AF-A0A430QDH3-F1
#
_cell.length_a   1.000
_cell.length_b   1.000
_cell.length_c   1.000
_cell.angle_alpha   90.00
_cell.angle_beta   90.00
_cell.angle_gamma   90.00
#
_symmetry.space_group_name_H-M   'P 1'
#
loop_
_entity.id
_entity.type
_entity.pdbx_description
1 polymer ?
#
loop_
_entity_poly.entity_id
_entity_poly.type
_entity_poly.pdbx_seq_one_letter_code
_entity_poly.pdbx_strand_id
1 'polypeptide(L)'
;MRSGEAMERGLRDCCRSMRIGKILIQKAKENDVDAKVYYAKFPPNIENRKVLLMYPILGTGITVLKALDVLRTYNVPIENVILLTLFVSPQSLINVLTRNPALRIVTSEIHPVVPSHFGQRYFGTF
;
A
#
# COMPACT_ATOMS: atom_id res chain seq x y z
N MET A 1 -0.48 -10.18 -1.45
CA MET A 1 -1.05 -10.46 -0.11
C MET A 1 0.01 -10.46 0.97
N ARG A 2 1.26 -10.86 0.71
CA ARG A 2 2.26 -11.00 1.78
C ARG A 2 2.69 -9.67 2.45
N SER A 3 3.27 -8.70 1.73
CA SER A 3 3.95 -7.58 2.41
C SER A 3 3.06 -6.68 3.27
N GLY A 4 1.81 -6.40 2.86
CA GLY A 4 0.90 -5.58 3.66
C GLY A 4 0.43 -6.25 4.95
N GLU A 5 0.33 -7.59 4.97
CA GLU A 5 -0.07 -8.36 6.16
C GLU A 5 0.95 -8.27 7.29
N ALA A 6 2.22 -7.96 6.97
CA ALA A 6 3.26 -7.73 7.97
C ALA A 6 2.92 -6.56 8.92
N MET A 7 2.19 -5.56 8.43
CA MET A 7 1.77 -4.39 9.21
C MET A 7 0.44 -4.61 9.94
N GLU A 8 -0.31 -5.66 9.58
CA GLU A 8 -1.66 -5.93 10.08
C GLU A 8 -1.64 -6.30 11.58
N ARG A 9 -0.60 -7.01 12.04
CA ARG A 9 -0.46 -7.38 13.45
C ARG A 9 -0.32 -6.14 14.34
N GLY A 10 0.64 -5.28 14.06
CA GLY A 10 0.84 -4.04 14.82
C GLY A 10 -0.40 -3.14 14.81
N LEU A 11 -1.13 -3.11 13.70
CA LEU A 11 -2.38 -2.37 13.62
C LEU A 11 -3.47 -2.92 14.55
N ARG A 12 -3.62 -4.26 14.63
CA ARG A 12 -4.61 -4.89 15.51
C ARG A 12 -4.26 -4.73 16.99
N ASP A 13 -2.98 -4.72 17.33
CA ASP A 13 -2.52 -4.53 18.70
C ASP A 13 -2.90 -3.13 19.21
N CYS A 14 -2.84 -2.11 18.35
CA CYS A 14 -3.27 -0.75 18.68
C CYS A 14 -4.80 -0.53 18.53
N CYS A 15 -5.43 -1.15 17.53
CA CYS A 15 -6.81 -0.87 17.13
C CYS A 15 -7.61 -2.17 16.87
N ARG A 16 -8.20 -2.74 17.94
CA ARG A 16 -8.89 -4.04 17.88
C ARG A 16 -10.15 -4.09 16.99
N SER A 17 -10.82 -2.97 16.76
CA SER A 17 -12.11 -2.91 16.02
C SER A 17 -11.97 -2.52 14.54
N MET A 18 -10.75 -2.49 14.01
CA MET A 18 -10.50 -2.12 12.62
C MET A 18 -11.01 -3.17 11.65
N ARG A 19 -11.77 -2.71 10.64
CA ARG A 19 -12.22 -3.55 9.52
C ARG A 19 -11.10 -3.64 8.49
N ILE A 20 -10.79 -4.85 8.04
CA ILE A 20 -9.66 -5.11 7.15
C ILE A 20 -10.16 -5.48 5.76
N GLY A 21 -9.72 -4.71 4.76
CA GLY A 21 -9.81 -5.08 3.35
C GLY A 21 -8.46 -5.60 2.85
N LYS A 22 -8.48 -6.39 1.78
CA LYS A 22 -7.26 -6.94 1.17
C LYS A 22 -7.25 -6.72 -0.33
N ILE A 23 -6.10 -6.35 -0.86
CA ILE A 23 -5.83 -6.23 -2.29
C ILE A 23 -4.63 -7.11 -2.61
N LEU A 24 -4.78 -8.02 -3.58
CA LEU A 24 -3.69 -8.79 -4.17
C LEU A 24 -3.33 -8.17 -5.51
N ILE A 25 -2.16 -7.55 -5.55
CA ILE A 25 -1.55 -7.03 -6.77
C ILE A 25 -0.27 -7.81 -7.01
N GLN A 26 -0.08 -8.29 -8.23
CA GLN A 26 1.12 -9.00 -8.63
C GLN A 26 1.66 -8.38 -9.91
N LYS A 27 2.99 -8.23 -9.95
CA LYS A 27 3.73 -7.81 -11.13
C LYS A 27 4.38 -9.03 -11.76
N ALA A 28 4.51 -9.07 -13.07
CA ALA A 28 5.28 -10.11 -13.74
C ALA A 28 6.77 -10.01 -13.38
N LYS A 29 7.31 -8.78 -13.25
CA LYS A 29 8.67 -8.47 -12.79
C LYS A 29 8.67 -7.25 -11.87
N GLU A 30 9.69 -7.09 -11.03
CA GLU A 30 9.72 -6.06 -9.97
C GLU A 30 9.56 -4.61 -10.48
N ASN A 31 10.08 -4.35 -11.68
CA ASN A 31 10.04 -3.06 -12.36
C ASN A 31 8.97 -2.96 -13.47
N ASP A 32 8.12 -3.99 -13.61
CA ASP A 32 7.09 -3.97 -14.64
C ASP A 32 5.98 -2.97 -14.30
N VAL A 33 5.50 -2.29 -15.33
CA VAL A 33 4.35 -1.38 -15.27
C VAL A 33 3.05 -2.20 -15.32
N ASP A 34 3.08 -3.41 -15.87
CA ASP A 34 1.93 -4.32 -15.92
C ASP A 34 1.71 -5.01 -14.56
N ALA A 35 1.22 -4.22 -13.59
CA ALA A 35 0.73 -4.71 -12.31
C ALA A 35 -0.76 -5.09 -12.44
N LYS A 36 -1.07 -6.36 -12.22
CA LYS A 36 -2.43 -6.90 -12.30
C LYS A 36 -3.04 -7.06 -10.92
N VAL A 37 -4.34 -6.73 -10.82
CA VAL A 37 -5.14 -6.91 -9.61
C VAL A 37 -5.81 -8.28 -9.72
N TYR A 38 -5.43 -9.19 -8.83
CA TYR A 38 -5.97 -10.56 -8.79
C TYR A 38 -7.10 -10.71 -7.79
N TYR A 39 -7.11 -9.87 -6.76
CA TYR A 39 -8.10 -9.89 -5.70
C TYR A 39 -8.26 -8.51 -5.09
N ALA A 40 -9.50 -8.12 -4.84
CA ALA A 40 -9.82 -6.95 -4.03
C ALA A 40 -11.11 -7.26 -3.27
N LYS A 41 -11.04 -7.24 -1.94
CA LYS A 41 -12.23 -7.39 -1.08
C LYS A 41 -12.14 -6.38 0.05
N PHE A 42 -13.19 -5.60 0.19
CA PHE A 42 -13.28 -4.53 1.18
C PHE A 42 -14.49 -4.73 2.09
N PRO A 43 -14.47 -4.14 3.30
CA PRO A 43 -15.65 -4.02 4.14
C PRO A 43 -16.76 -3.21 3.44
N PRO A 44 -18.04 -3.42 3.81
CA PRO A 44 -19.13 -2.63 3.26
C PRO A 44 -18.97 -1.14 3.60
N ASN A 45 -19.42 -0.30 2.66
CA ASN A 45 -19.43 1.14 2.73
C ASN A 45 -18.02 1.74 2.91
N ILE A 46 -17.02 1.26 2.16
CA ILE A 46 -15.62 1.74 2.25
C ILE A 46 -15.49 3.18 1.75
N GLU A 47 -16.31 3.59 0.79
CA GLU A 47 -16.37 4.95 0.23
C GLU A 47 -16.62 6.03 1.28
N ASN A 48 -17.34 5.67 2.34
CA ASN A 48 -17.72 6.54 3.45
C ASN A 48 -16.71 6.49 4.63
N ARG A 49 -15.51 5.93 4.43
CA ARG A 49 -14.54 5.69 5.50
C ARG A 49 -13.17 6.29 5.20
N LYS A 50 -12.42 6.60 6.25
CA LYS A 50 -10.96 6.79 6.16
C LYS A 50 -10.28 5.43 5.97
N VAL A 51 -9.33 5.36 5.04
CA VAL A 51 -8.64 4.13 4.66
C VAL A 51 -7.15 4.26 4.99
N LEU A 52 -6.65 3.35 5.83
CA LEU A 52 -5.22 3.15 6.03
C LEU A 52 -4.72 2.13 5.00
N LEU A 53 -4.09 2.62 3.92
CA LEU A 53 -3.47 1.78 2.92
C LEU A 53 -2.05 1.41 3.39
N MET A 54 -1.83 0.16 3.80
CA MET A 54 -0.56 -0.28 4.36
C MET A 54 0.30 -1.00 3.32
N TYR A 55 1.51 -0.50 3.09
CA TYR A 55 2.48 -1.13 2.19
C TYR A 55 3.92 -0.82 2.66
N PRO A 56 4.68 -1.80 3.18
CA PRO A 56 5.94 -1.52 3.89
C PRO A 56 7.02 -0.82 3.06
N ILE A 57 7.14 -1.16 1.77
CA ILE A 57 8.22 -0.63 0.91
C ILE A 57 7.64 0.07 -0.31
N LEU A 58 7.84 1.37 -0.42
CA LEU A 58 7.52 2.15 -1.60
C LEU A 58 8.76 2.28 -2.50
N GLY A 59 8.96 1.28 -3.38
CA GLY A 59 10.07 1.24 -4.33
C GLY A 59 9.86 2.10 -5.57
N THR A 60 9.01 1.65 -6.52
CA THR A 60 8.65 2.42 -7.73
C THR A 60 7.32 3.18 -7.60
N GLY A 61 6.51 2.82 -6.61
CA GLY A 61 5.15 3.36 -6.43
C GLY A 61 4.06 2.67 -7.27
N ILE A 62 4.41 1.86 -8.28
CA ILE A 62 3.44 1.23 -9.22
C ILE A 62 2.38 0.40 -8.49
N THR A 63 2.78 -0.42 -7.51
CA THR A 63 1.83 -1.25 -6.73
C THR A 63 0.83 -0.38 -5.98
N VAL A 64 1.29 0.70 -5.36
CA VAL A 64 0.44 1.62 -4.61
C VAL A 64 -0.48 2.39 -5.54
N LEU A 65 0.03 2.89 -6.67
CA LEU A 65 -0.78 3.56 -7.68
C LEU A 65 -1.93 2.66 -8.16
N LYS A 66 -1.65 1.39 -8.41
CA LYS A 66 -2.68 0.42 -8.80
C LYS A 66 -3.67 0.14 -7.66
N ALA A 67 -3.23 0.10 -6.41
CA ALA A 67 -4.12 -0.02 -5.26
C ALA A 67 -5.03 1.20 -5.09
N LEU A 68 -4.50 2.41 -5.32
CA LEU A 68 -5.29 3.65 -5.31
C LEU A 68 -6.32 3.65 -6.45
N ASP A 69 -5.95 3.18 -7.64
CA ASP A 69 -6.88 3.02 -8.76
C ASP A 69 -8.02 2.05 -8.41
N VAL A 70 -7.73 0.94 -7.72
CA VAL A 70 -8.77 0.05 -7.17
C VAL A 70 -9.64 0.78 -6.15
N LEU A 71 -9.08 1.52 -5.19
CA LEU A 71 -9.88 2.25 -4.21
C LEU A 71 -10.82 3.27 -4.88
N ARG A 72 -10.40 3.91 -5.98
CA ARG A 72 -11.27 4.77 -6.79
C ARG A 72 -12.44 4.03 -7.43
N THR A 73 -12.24 2.80 -7.91
CA THR A 73 -13.36 2.01 -8.46
C THR A 73 -14.40 1.64 -7.39
N TYR A 74 -14.02 1.72 -6.11
CA TYR A 74 -14.92 1.59 -4.96
C TYR A 74 -15.38 2.96 -4.42
N ASN A 75 -15.26 4.04 -5.20
CA ASN A 75 -15.67 5.41 -4.85
C ASN A 75 -14.99 5.98 -3.60
N VAL A 76 -13.82 5.49 -3.20
CA VAL A 76 -13.07 6.04 -2.07
C VAL A 76 -12.37 7.33 -2.51
N PRO A 77 -12.67 8.49 -1.88
CA PRO A 77 -11.96 9.74 -2.18
C PRO A 77 -10.50 9.66 -1.76
N ILE A 78 -9.59 10.24 -2.55
CA ILE A 78 -8.14 10.11 -2.32
C ILE A 78 -7.70 10.78 -1.00
N GLU A 79 -8.36 11.87 -0.62
CA GLU A 79 -8.20 12.61 0.64
C GLU A 79 -8.65 11.81 1.87
N ASN A 80 -9.39 10.72 1.67
CA ASN A 80 -9.75 9.76 2.70
C ASN A 80 -8.71 8.65 2.85
N VAL A 81 -7.74 8.55 1.95
CA VAL A 81 -6.68 7.54 2.00
C VAL A 81 -5.44 8.12 2.69
N ILE A 82 -4.91 7.37 3.64
CA ILE A 82 -3.58 7.59 4.23
C ILE A 82 -2.73 6.38 3.88
N LEU A 83 -1.67 6.60 3.11
CA LEU A 83 -0.66 5.59 2.80
C LEU A 83 0.32 5.47 3.97
N LEU A 84 0.35 4.31 4.60
CA LEU A 84 1.31 3.95 5.64
C LEU A 84 2.41 3.06 5.06
N THR A 85 3.65 3.52 5.16
CA THR A 85 4.85 2.85 4.61
C THR A 85 5.96 2.84 5.67
N LEU A 86 6.95 1.96 5.52
CA LEU A 86 8.14 1.95 6.39
C LEU A 86 9.34 2.59 5.68
N PHE A 87 9.56 2.22 4.42
CA PHE A 87 10.67 2.69 3.60
C PHE A 87 10.15 3.24 2.28
N VAL A 88 10.60 4.43 1.89
CA VAL A 88 10.25 5.03 0.60
C VAL A 88 11.48 5.57 -0.10
N SER A 89 11.50 5.51 -1.43
CA SER A 89 12.46 6.26 -2.24
C SER A 89 11.91 7.65 -2.58
N PRO A 90 12.76 8.70 -2.68
CA PRO A 90 12.30 10.02 -3.13
C PRO A 90 11.58 9.99 -4.49
N GLN A 91 12.10 9.20 -5.44
CA GLN A 91 11.48 9.04 -6.76
C GLN A 91 10.06 8.46 -6.66
N SER A 92 9.84 7.50 -5.76
CA SER A 92 8.52 6.91 -5.56
C SER A 92 7.50 7.89 -5.00
N LEU A 93 7.93 8.78 -4.09
CA LEU A 93 7.06 9.82 -3.55
C LEU A 93 6.62 10.78 -4.65
N ILE A 94 7.56 11.24 -5.48
CA ILE A 94 7.25 12.10 -6.63
C ILE A 94 6.24 11.39 -7.53
N ASN A 95 6.53 10.16 -7.94
CA ASN A 95 5.65 9.39 -8.83
C ASN A 95 4.23 9.22 -8.27
N VAL A 96 4.09 8.98 -6.96
CA VAL A 96 2.79 8.80 -6.31
C VAL A 96 2.07 10.15 -6.14
N LEU A 97 2.74 11.16 -5.61
CA LEU A 97 2.11 12.44 -5.26
C LEU A 97 1.77 13.29 -6.50
N THR A 98 2.56 13.24 -7.57
CA THR A 98 2.23 13.94 -8.83
C THR A 98 0.89 13.48 -9.39
N ARG A 99 0.54 12.19 -9.24
CA ARG A 99 -0.76 11.64 -9.68
C ARG A 99 -1.86 11.74 -8.62
N ASN A 100 -1.51 12.01 -7.36
CA ASN A 100 -2.41 11.94 -6.22
C ASN A 100 -2.08 13.06 -5.20
N PRO A 101 -2.22 14.34 -5.57
CA PRO A 101 -1.71 15.45 -4.75
C PRO A 101 -2.39 15.58 -3.38
N ALA A 102 -3.63 15.09 -3.24
CA ALA A 102 -4.37 15.09 -1.97
C ALA A 102 -4.12 13.84 -1.10
N LEU A 103 -3.29 12.88 -1.55
CA LEU A 103 -2.93 11.70 -0.77
C LEU A 103 -2.02 12.08 0.40
N ARG A 104 -2.35 11.59 1.60
CA ARG A 104 -1.47 11.69 2.77
C ARG A 104 -0.57 10.47 2.84
N ILE A 105 0.74 10.68 2.95
CA ILE A 105 1.74 9.62 3.11
C ILE A 105 2.40 9.77 4.48
N VAL A 106 2.48 8.67 5.23
CA VAL A 106 3.26 8.56 6.46
C VAL A 106 4.29 7.45 6.26
N THR A 107 5.56 7.79 6.49
CA THR A 107 6.70 6.86 6.39
C THR A 107 7.61 7.02 7.59
N SER A 108 8.29 5.94 7.99
CA SER A 108 9.38 6.00 8.98
C SER A 108 10.71 6.45 8.37
N GLU A 109 10.99 6.12 7.11
CA GLU A 109 12.27 6.39 6.48
C GLU A 109 12.11 6.81 5.00
N ILE A 110 12.95 7.76 4.58
CA ILE A 110 13.13 8.17 3.19
C ILE A 110 14.60 7.91 2.84
N HIS A 111 14.85 7.00 1.90
CA HIS A 111 16.21 6.62 1.52
C HIS A 111 16.30 6.33 0.01
N PRO A 112 17.40 6.67 -0.69
CA PRO A 112 17.54 6.42 -2.13
C PRO A 112 17.38 4.95 -2.52
N VAL A 113 17.81 4.04 -1.63
CA VAL A 113 17.71 2.59 -1.81
C VAL A 113 16.77 2.03 -0.75
N VAL A 114 15.66 1.43 -1.18
CA VAL A 114 14.74 0.74 -0.26
C VAL A 114 15.10 -0.74 -0.14
N PRO A 115 14.78 -1.41 0.98
CA PRO A 115 15.08 -2.83 1.16
C PRO A 115 14.46 -3.69 0.05
N SER A 116 15.27 -4.55 -0.56
CA SER A 116 14.77 -5.68 -1.34
C SER A 116 14.43 -6.84 -0.40
N HIS A 117 13.45 -7.66 -0.76
CA HIS A 117 13.09 -8.89 -0.03
C HIS A 117 12.49 -8.75 1.39
N PHE A 118 11.98 -7.58 1.82
CA PHE A 118 11.33 -7.44 3.14
C PHE A 118 10.28 -8.52 3.42
N GLY A 119 9.42 -8.81 2.45
CA GLY A 119 8.39 -9.86 2.62
C GLY A 119 9.02 -11.24 2.87
N GLN A 120 10.05 -11.62 2.11
CA GLN A 120 10.71 -12.92 2.29
C GLN A 120 11.39 -13.01 3.65
N ARG A 121 12.04 -11.92 4.11
CA ARG A 121 12.69 -11.86 5.42
C ARG A 121 11.67 -11.92 6.55
N TYR A 122 10.59 -11.15 6.44
CA TYR A 122 9.56 -11.07 7.47
C TYR A 122 8.80 -12.39 7.64
N PHE A 123 8.48 -13.08 6.54
CA PHE A 123 7.75 -14.35 6.58
C PHE A 123 8.66 -15.60 6.65
N GLY A 124 9.99 -15.43 6.63
CA GLY A 124 10.94 -16.55 6.68
C GLY A 124 10.86 -17.49 5.48
N THR A 125 10.61 -16.95 4.27
CA THR A 125 10.43 -17.76 3.05
C THR A 125 11.65 -17.70 2.12
N PHE A 126 12.86 -17.76 2.68
CA PHE A 126 14.10 -17.96 1.92
C PHE A 126 14.36 -19.44 1.68
#